data_AF-A0A519ZD07-F1
#
_entry.id   AF-A0A519ZD07-F1
#
_cell.length_a   1.000
_cell.length_b   1.000
_cell.length_c   1.000
_cell.angle_alpha   90.00
_cell.angle_beta   90.00
_cell.angle_gamma   90.00
#
_symmetry.space_group_name_H-M   'P 1'
#
loop_
_entity.id
_entity.type
_entity.pdbx_description
1 polymer ?
#
loop_
_entity_poly.entity_id
_entity_poly.type
_entity_poly.pdbx_seq_one_letter_code
_entity_poly.pdbx_strand_id
1 'polypeptide(L)' 'AFIRQFEADYGVLLDPIYTGKLLFGVLDLIERGHFAPGSTVVAVHTGGLQAWQSMGEDTSK' A
#
# COMPACT_ATOMS: atom_id res chain seq x y z
N ALA A 1 9.97 4.63 -3.83
CA ALA A 1 10.53 3.27 -3.74
C ALA A 1 9.46 2.23 -3.41
N PHE A 2 8.89 2.20 -2.19
CA PHE A 2 7.90 1.17 -1.80
C PHE A 2 6.62 1.13 -2.66
N ILE A 3 5.88 2.25 -2.77
CA ILE A 3 4.56 2.23 -3.44
C ILE A 3 4.67 1.80 -4.92
N ARG A 4 5.71 2.22 -5.62
CA ARG A 4 5.94 1.83 -7.02
C ARG A 4 6.30 0.35 -7.16
N GLN A 5 7.09 -0.19 -6.24
CA GLN A 5 7.37 -1.63 -6.21
C GLN A 5 6.10 -2.43 -5.91
N PHE A 6 5.31 -1.99 -4.93
CA PHE A 6 4.03 -2.59 -4.60
C PHE A 6 3.07 -2.58 -5.80
N GLU A 7 3.00 -1.47 -6.54
CA GLU A 7 2.23 -1.39 -7.77
C GLU A 7 2.72 -2.37 -8.84
N ALA A 8 4.04 -2.53 -9.01
CA ALA A 8 4.61 -3.47 -9.96
C ALA A 8 4.30 -4.94 -9.60
N ASP A 9 4.35 -5.28 -8.31
CA ASP A 9 4.16 -6.66 -7.83
C ASP A 9 2.68 -7.07 -7.79
N TYR A 10 1.78 -6.14 -7.45
CA TYR A 10 0.36 -6.44 -7.19
C TYR A 10 -0.62 -5.75 -8.15
N GLY A 11 -0.16 -4.84 -9.00
CA GLY A 11 -1.00 -4.07 -9.93
C GLY A 11 -1.88 -3.00 -9.27
N VAL A 12 -1.71 -2.76 -7.96
CA VAL A 12 -2.50 -1.82 -7.16
C VAL A 12 -1.66 -0.61 -6.80
N LEU A 13 -2.03 0.56 -7.31
CA LEU A 13 -1.44 1.82 -6.86
C LEU A 13 -2.00 2.18 -5.48
N LEU A 14 -1.13 2.55 -4.55
CA LEU A 14 -1.51 3.03 -3.22
C LEU A 14 -1.46 4.56 -3.16
N ASP A 15 -2.26 5.16 -2.30
CA ASP A 15 -2.11 6.59 -2.04
C ASP A 15 -0.86 6.86 -1.17
N PRO A 16 -0.18 7.98 -1.39
CA PRO A 16 1.09 8.29 -0.74
C PRO A 16 0.93 8.77 0.72
N ILE A 17 -0.29 9.09 1.16
CA ILE A 17 -0.55 9.68 2.48
C ILE A 17 -0.97 8.60 3.50
N TYR A 18 -1.84 7.66 3.12
CA TYR A 18 -2.48 6.72 4.05
C TYR A 18 -2.22 5.25 3.72
N THR A 19 -2.80 4.74 2.63
CA THR A 19 -2.79 3.33 2.27
C THR A 19 -1.38 2.81 1.95
N GLY A 20 -0.49 3.67 1.44
CA GLY A 20 0.94 3.37 1.34
C GLY A 20 1.58 3.05 2.69
N LYS A 21 1.28 3.85 3.74
CA LYS A 21 1.80 3.61 5.10
C LYS A 21 1.15 2.40 5.75
N LEU A 22 -0.16 2.22 5.51
CA LEU A 22 -0.91 1.08 6.02
C LEU A 22 -0.30 -0.24 5.51
N LEU A 23 -0.08 -0.39 4.21
CA LEU A 23 0.50 -1.63 3.69
C LEU A 23 1.99 -1.78 4.00
N PHE A 24 2.74 -0.68 4.05
CA PHE A 24 4.12 -0.75 4.53
C PHE A 24 4.18 -1.33 5.96
N GLY A 25 3.34 -0.82 6.87
CA GLY A 25 3.30 -1.29 8.25
C GLY A 25 2.77 -2.71 8.39
N VAL A 26 1.71 -3.07 7.64
CA VAL A 26 1.17 -4.45 7.67
C VAL A 26 2.22 -5.47 7.21
N LEU A 27 2.96 -5.18 6.14
CA LEU A 27 4.02 -6.07 5.65
C LEU A 27 5.19 -6.17 6.65
N ASP A 28 5.62 -5.05 7.24
CA ASP A 28 6.63 -5.05 8.31
C ASP A 28 6.18 -5.89 9.53
N LEU A 29 4.90 -5.81 9.93
CA LEU A 29 4.35 -6.65 11.00
C LEU A 29 4.32 -8.14 10.63
N ILE A 30 4.02 -8.48 9.38
CA ILE A 30 4.07 -9.86 8.88
C ILE A 30 5.49 -10.40 8.93
N GLU A 31 6.48 -9.64 8.43
CA GLU A 31 7.89 -10.03 8.46
C GLU A 31 8.42 -10.25 9.88
N ARG A 32 7.93 -9.49 10.85
CA ARG A 32 8.26 -9.63 12.28
C ARG A 32 7.51 -10.76 12.98
N GLY A 33 6.66 -11.50 12.28
CA GLY A 33 5.86 -12.59 12.86
C GLY A 33 4.82 -12.11 13.87
N HIS A 34 4.31 -10.88 13.74
CA HIS A 34 3.32 -10.31 14.67
C HIS A 34 1.99 -11.08 14.65
N PHE A 35 1.55 -11.52 13.48
CA PHE A 35 0.32 -12.30 13.32
C PHE A 35 0.61 -13.79 13.45
N ALA A 36 -0.29 -14.53 14.11
CA ALA A 36 -0.13 -15.98 14.28
C ALA A 36 -0.07 -16.70 12.91
N PRO A 37 0.77 -17.75 12.75
CA PRO A 37 0.82 -18.51 11.50
C PRO A 37 -0.55 -19.01 11.05
N GLY A 38 -0.85 -18.88 9.75
CA GLY A 38 -2.14 -19.24 9.17
C GLY A 38 -3.25 -18.19 9.32
N SER A 39 -2.99 -17.05 9.96
CA SER A 39 -3.95 -15.95 10.03
C SER A 39 -4.23 -15.35 8.65
N THR A 40 -5.47 -14.93 8.41
CA THR A 40 -5.85 -14.10 7.27
C THR A 40 -5.90 -12.63 7.69
N VAL A 41 -5.12 -11.78 7.03
CA VAL A 41 -5.14 -10.32 7.24
C VAL A 41 -5.86 -9.66 6.08
N VAL A 42 -6.90 -8.88 6.38
CA VAL A 42 -7.65 -8.11 5.39
C VAL A 42 -7.27 -6.64 5.52
N ALA A 43 -6.58 -6.12 4.51
CA ALA A 43 -6.31 -4.69 4.38
C ALA A 43 -7.31 -4.05 3.41
N VAL A 44 -7.93 -2.94 3.82
CA VAL A 44 -8.91 -2.23 3.00
C VAL A 44 -8.26 -1.00 2.38
N HIS A 45 -8.10 -1.03 1.05
CA HIS A 45 -7.68 0.13 0.27
C HIS A 45 -8.90 0.98 -0.11
N THR A 46 -9.15 2.05 0.63
CA THR A 46 -10.36 2.88 0.50
C THR A 46 -10.25 4.00 -0.55
N GLY A 47 -9.15 4.06 -1.32
CA GLY A 47 -8.88 5.09 -2.33
C GLY A 47 -7.80 6.07 -1.90
N GLY A 48 -7.96 7.36 -2.25
CA GLY A 48 -7.00 8.43 -1.93
C GLY A 48 -6.01 8.78 -3.06
N LEU A 49 -6.11 8.11 -4.22
CA LEU A 49 -5.19 8.28 -5.34
C LEU A 49 -5.11 9.71 -5.89
N GLN A 50 -6.15 10.53 -5.66
CA GLN A 50 -6.12 11.96 -6.02
C GLN A 50 -4.98 12.74 -5.35
N ALA A 51 -4.40 12.25 -4.25
CA ALA A 51 -3.23 12.85 -3.61
C ALA A 51 -1.97 12.83 -4.50
N TRP A 52 -1.90 11.96 -5.51
CA TRP A 52 -0.80 11.99 -6.47
C TRP A 52 -0.85 13.21 -7.40
N GLN A 53 -2.05 13.69 -7.74
CA GLN A 53 -2.23 14.87 -8.58
C GLN A 53 -1.65 16.13 -7.92
N SER A 54 -1.82 16.28 -6.60
CA SER A 54 -1.22 17.39 -5.85
C SER A 54 0.30 17.29 -5.73
N MET A 55 0.87 16.11 -5.96
CA MET A 55 2.31 15.87 -6.01
C MET A 55 2.89 15.99 -7.43
N GLY A 56 2.06 16.36 -8.42
CA GLY A 56 2.50 16.51 -9.81
C GLY A 56 2.71 15.18 -10.55
N GLU A 57 2.19 14.08 -10.01
CA GLU A 57 2.25 12.76 -10.61
C GLU A 57 0.93 12.47 -11.33
N ASP A 58 1.03 12.11 -12.61
CA ASP A 58 -0.11 11.63 -13.36
C ASP A 58 -0.34 10.14 -13.06
N THR A 59 -1.51 9.83 -12.53
CA THR A 59 -1.94 8.46 -12.22
C THR A 59 -2.95 7.92 -13.22
N SER A 60 -3.23 8.65 -14.29
CA SER A 60 -3.99 8.09 -15.40
C SER A 60 -3.14 7.00 -16.07
N LYS A 61 -3.66 5.77 -16.02
CA LYS A 61 -3.10 4.62 -16.75
C LYS A 61 -3.51 4.68 -18.21
#